data_AF-A0A4Y2SAI9-F1
#
_entry.id   AF-A0A4Y2SAI9-F1
#
_cell.length_a   1.000
_cell.length_b   1.000
_cell.length_c   1.000
_cell.angle_alpha   90.00
_cell.angle_beta   90.00
_cell.angle_gamma   90.00
#
_symmetry.space_group_name_H-M   'P 1'
#
loop_
_entity.id
_entity.type
_entity.pdbx_description
1 polymer ?
#
loop_
_entity_poly.entity_id
_entity_poly.type
_entity_poly.pdbx_seq_one_letter_code
_entity_poly.pdbx_strand_id
1 'polypeptide(L)'
;MVEDADETPETRSDARNLCNRMLTYDFLTLLGFWKNIITRIDRIQKRLQDPSMNFHSAALDLKALKDYVNNDRECIVNEALTIGEILCEEWNVQFEKRPRKKNENCR
;
A
#
# COMPACT_ATOMS: atom_id res chain seq x y z
N MET A 1 -6.65 -6.28 -35.30
CA MET A 1 -7.10 -6.15 -33.90
C MET A 1 -8.10 -7.27 -33.69
N VAL A 2 -7.83 -8.19 -32.77
CA VAL A 2 -8.77 -9.28 -32.46
C VAL A 2 -9.84 -8.64 -31.58
N GLU A 3 -11.03 -8.42 -32.14
CA GLU A 3 -12.19 -8.04 -31.34
C GLU A 3 -12.54 -9.22 -30.44
N ASP A 4 -12.48 -9.00 -29.14
CA ASP A 4 -12.90 -9.99 -28.14
C ASP A 4 -14.42 -10.10 -28.24
N ALA A 5 -14.89 -11.19 -28.86
CA ALA A 5 -16.29 -11.38 -29.22
C ALA A 5 -17.24 -11.48 -28.00
N ASP A 6 -16.67 -11.63 -26.79
CA ASP A 6 -17.38 -11.67 -25.51
C ASP A 6 -17.38 -10.31 -24.76
N GLU A 7 -16.72 -9.27 -25.27
CA GLU A 7 -16.68 -7.97 -24.60
C GLU A 7 -18.01 -7.21 -24.79
N THR A 8 -18.89 -7.30 -23.79
CA THR A 8 -20.17 -6.59 -23.83
C THR A 8 -19.99 -5.10 -23.50
N PRO A 9 -20.90 -4.22 -23.98
CA PRO A 9 -20.92 -2.81 -23.58
C PRO A 9 -20.92 -2.60 -22.06
N GLU A 10 -21.56 -3.50 -21.31
CA GLU A 10 -21.60 -3.50 -19.85
C GLU A 10 -20.21 -3.78 -19.26
N THR A 11 -19.51 -4.81 -19.75
CA THR A 11 -18.13 -5.11 -19.32
C THR A 11 -17.20 -3.91 -19.54
N ARG A 12 -17.33 -3.23 -20.68
CA ARG A 12 -16.56 -2.02 -20.99
C ARG A 12 -16.88 -0.86 -20.04
N SER A 13 -18.15 -0.66 -19.74
CA SER A 13 -18.61 0.35 -18.78
C SER A 13 -18.05 0.09 -17.39
N ASP A 14 -18.15 -1.15 -16.91
CA ASP A 14 -17.66 -1.57 -15.59
C ASP A 14 -16.14 -1.44 -15.47
N ALA A 15 -15.39 -1.87 -16.49
CA ALA A 15 -13.94 -1.71 -16.54
C ALA A 15 -13.54 -0.22 -16.48
N ARG A 16 -14.24 0.65 -17.21
CA ARG A 16 -13.99 2.09 -17.19
C ARG A 16 -14.29 2.69 -15.82
N ASN A 17 -15.39 2.29 -15.20
CA ASN A 17 -15.76 2.74 -13.85
C ASN A 17 -14.72 2.30 -12.80
N LEU A 18 -14.26 1.05 -12.88
CA LEU A 18 -13.21 0.54 -12.01
C LEU A 18 -11.90 1.31 -12.20
N CYS A 19 -11.47 1.50 -13.45
CA CYS A 19 -10.27 2.24 -13.79
C CYS A 19 -10.30 3.66 -13.22
N ASN A 20 -11.42 4.39 -13.41
CA ASN A 20 -11.60 5.74 -12.86
C ASN A 20 -11.51 5.78 -11.33
N ARG A 21 -11.97 4.74 -10.63
CA ARG A 21 -11.86 4.64 -9.16
C ARG A 21 -10.44 4.35 -8.69
N MET A 22 -9.70 3.55 -9.45
CA MET A 22 -8.31 3.19 -9.14
C MET A 22 -7.32 4.32 -9.46
N LEU A 23 -7.58 5.11 -10.50
CA LEU A 23 -6.75 6.24 -10.91
C LEU A 23 -7.06 7.50 -10.11
N THR A 24 -7.05 7.38 -8.78
CA THR A 24 -7.19 8.50 -7.85
C THR A 24 -5.99 8.55 -6.91
N TYR A 25 -5.59 9.76 -6.50
CA TYR A 25 -4.49 9.95 -5.57
C TYR A 25 -4.69 9.17 -4.26
N ASP A 26 -5.90 9.18 -3.71
CA ASP A 26 -6.24 8.46 -2.49
C ASP A 26 -6.06 6.94 -2.66
N PHE A 27 -6.51 6.38 -3.78
CA PHE A 27 -6.35 4.96 -4.05
C PHE A 27 -4.88 4.57 -4.18
N LEU A 28 -4.10 5.33 -4.96
CA LEU A 28 -2.67 5.06 -5.18
C LEU A 28 -1.84 5.23 -3.90
N THR A 29 -2.17 6.23 -3.08
CA THR A 29 -1.57 6.43 -1.75
C THR A 29 -1.88 5.24 -0.83
N LEU A 30 -3.16 4.84 -0.73
CA LEU A 30 -3.58 3.71 0.09
C LEU A 30 -2.97 2.39 -0.40
N LEU A 31 -2.77 2.23 -1.71
CA LEU A 31 -2.10 1.07 -2.27
C LEU A 31 -0.65 0.97 -1.77
N GLY A 32 0.10 2.07 -1.80
CA GLY A 32 1.45 2.14 -1.23
C GLY A 32 1.47 1.86 0.28
N PHE A 33 0.55 2.47 1.02
CA PHE A 33 0.38 2.27 2.46
C PHE A 33 0.16 0.79 2.82
N TRP A 34 -0.83 0.15 2.18
CA TRP A 34 -1.17 -1.24 2.46
C TRP A 34 -0.09 -2.21 2.01
N LYS A 35 0.59 -1.95 0.89
CA LYS A 35 1.74 -2.75 0.46
C LYS A 35 2.81 -2.81 1.55
N ASN A 36 3.17 -1.69 2.16
CA ASN A 36 4.19 -1.63 3.20
C ASN A 36 3.77 -2.43 4.45
N ILE A 37 2.54 -2.24 4.93
CA ILE A 37 2.01 -2.95 6.10
C ILE A 37 1.91 -4.45 5.84
N ILE A 38 1.30 -4.85 4.73
CA ILE A 38 1.06 -6.26 4.39
C ILE A 38 2.39 -6.99 4.21
N THR A 39 3.38 -6.38 3.56
CA THR A 39 4.72 -6.97 3.39
C THR A 39 5.37 -7.28 4.73
N ARG A 40 5.23 -6.38 5.72
CA ARG A 40 5.78 -6.59 7.05
C ARG A 40 5.06 -7.71 7.80
N ILE A 41 3.73 -7.76 7.71
CA ILE A 41 2.90 -8.81 8.30
C ILE A 41 3.23 -10.17 7.67
N ASP A 42 3.28 -10.26 6.34
CA ASP A 42 3.57 -11.49 5.61
C ASP A 42 4.93 -12.08 6.01
N ARG A 43 5.97 -11.24 6.12
CA ARG A 43 7.30 -11.70 6.58
C ARG A 43 7.24 -12.35 7.96
N ILE A 44 6.50 -11.76 8.89
CA ILE A 44 6.40 -12.27 10.26
C ILE A 44 5.52 -13.50 10.29
N GLN A 45 4.39 -13.51 9.58
CA GLN A 45 3.54 -14.67 9.42
C GLN A 45 4.32 -15.89 8.91
N LYS A 46 5.14 -15.72 7.86
CA LYS A 46 5.99 -16.80 7.32
C LYS A 46 6.98 -17.33 8.36
N ARG A 47 7.61 -16.44 9.14
CA ARG A 47 8.52 -16.84 10.22
C ARG A 47 7.79 -17.59 11.34
N LEU A 48 6.61 -17.13 11.73
CA LEU A 48 5.81 -17.79 12.78
C LEU A 48 5.35 -19.20 12.39
N GLN A 49 5.27 -19.48 11.09
CA GLN A 49 4.92 -20.81 10.56
C GLN A 49 6.14 -21.72 10.34
N ASP A 50 7.35 -21.23 10.59
CA ASP A 50 8.56 -22.04 10.47
C ASP A 50 8.57 -23.15 11.54
N PRO A 51 8.77 -24.43 11.18
CA PRO A 51 8.78 -25.53 12.15
C PRO A 51 9.86 -25.43 13.24
N SER A 52 10.93 -24.67 12.99
CA SER A 52 12.01 -24.39 13.95
C SER A 52 11.72 -23.18 14.86
N MET A 53 10.60 -22.49 14.67
CA MET A 53 10.23 -21.32 15.46
C MET A 53 10.02 -21.69 16.93
N ASN A 54 10.57 -20.87 17.83
CA ASN A 54 10.36 -20.98 19.26
C ASN A 54 9.56 -19.79 19.80
N PHE A 55 8.98 -19.95 21.00
CA PHE A 55 8.13 -18.92 21.60
C PHE A 55 8.84 -17.60 21.87
N HIS A 56 10.13 -17.62 22.24
CA HIS A 56 10.87 -16.40 22.51
C HIS A 56 11.06 -15.56 21.24
N SER A 57 11.52 -16.20 20.16
CA SER A 57 11.66 -15.56 18.85
C SER A 57 10.32 -15.08 18.29
N ALA A 58 9.25 -15.88 18.45
CA ALA A 58 7.90 -15.48 18.04
C ALA A 58 7.42 -14.22 18.79
N ALA A 59 7.65 -14.14 20.11
CA ALA A 59 7.30 -12.98 20.91
C ALA A 59 8.07 -11.72 20.48
N LEU A 60 9.37 -11.85 20.17
CA LEU A 60 10.18 -10.75 19.65
C LEU A 60 9.67 -10.26 18.30
N ASP A 61 9.28 -11.16 17.40
CA ASP A 61 8.76 -10.80 16.08
C ASP A 61 7.44 -10.03 16.18
N LEU A 62 6.52 -10.53 17.00
CA LEU A 62 5.24 -9.86 17.24
C LEU A 62 5.43 -8.50 17.90
N LYS A 63 6.38 -8.39 18.84
CA LYS A 63 6.76 -7.10 19.44
C LYS A 63 7.31 -6.14 18.39
N ALA A 64 8.22 -6.61 17.53
CA ALA A 64 8.78 -5.80 16.45
C ALA A 64 7.72 -5.34 15.45
N LEU A 65 6.70 -6.17 15.15
CA LEU A 65 5.56 -5.75 14.32
C LEU A 65 4.76 -4.65 14.99
N LYS A 66 4.46 -4.81 16.28
CA LYS A 66 3.73 -3.83 17.09
C LYS A 66 4.49 -2.51 17.14
N ASP A 67 5.80 -2.56 17.38
CA ASP A 67 6.64 -1.37 17.47
C ASP A 67 6.71 -0.66 16.11
N TYR A 68 6.84 -1.39 15.01
CA TYR A 68 6.77 -0.83 13.65
C TYR A 68 5.45 -0.08 13.39
N VAL A 69 4.30 -0.69 13.68
CA VAL A 69 2.99 -0.06 13.42
C VAL A 69 2.76 1.16 14.31
N ASN A 70 3.24 1.14 15.56
CA ASN A 70 2.98 2.22 16.51
C ASN A 70 3.98 3.37 16.41
N ASN A 71 5.27 3.06 16.30
CA ASN A 71 6.34 4.05 16.36
C ASN A 71 6.65 4.63 14.98
N ASP A 72 6.55 3.82 13.92
CA ASP A 72 6.90 4.25 12.57
C ASP A 72 5.66 4.71 11.77
N ARG A 73 4.50 4.83 12.42
CA ARG A 73 3.22 5.21 11.78
C ARG A 73 3.34 6.44 10.90
N GLU A 74 3.99 7.48 11.40
CA GLU A 74 4.13 8.75 10.67
C GLU A 74 5.03 8.58 9.44
N CYS A 75 6.07 7.74 9.55
CA CYS A 75 6.93 7.40 8.42
C CYS A 75 6.19 6.60 7.36
N ILE A 76 5.45 5.58 7.77
CA ILE A 76 4.63 4.76 6.87
C ILE A 76 3.64 5.65 6.10
N VAL A 77 3.02 6.62 6.77
CA VAL A 77 2.10 7.57 6.13
C VAL A 77 2.84 8.49 5.15
N ASN A 78 3.98 9.07 5.54
CA ASN A 78 4.73 9.99 4.68
C ASN A 78 5.33 9.29 3.45
N GLU A 79 5.83 8.07 3.61
CA GLU A 79 6.27 7.22 2.50
C GLU A 79 5.11 6.91 1.56
N ALA A 80 3.95 6.51 2.10
CA ALA A 80 2.77 6.22 1.30
C ALA A 80 2.28 7.42 0.49
N LEU A 81 2.30 8.63 1.08
CA LEU A 81 2.00 9.87 0.36
C LEU A 81 3.00 10.08 -0.76
N THR A 82 4.30 9.94 -0.50
CA THR A 82 5.35 10.09 -1.51
C THR A 82 5.17 9.09 -2.66
N ILE A 83 4.85 7.84 -2.35
CA ILE A 83 4.52 6.81 -3.35
C ILE A 83 3.29 7.22 -4.18
N GLY A 84 2.23 7.71 -3.54
CA GLY A 84 1.04 8.21 -4.22
C GLY A 84 1.35 9.35 -5.18
N GLU A 85 2.19 10.30 -4.78
CA GLU A 85 2.63 11.42 -5.62
C GLU A 85 3.39 10.92 -6.86
N ILE A 86 4.37 10.03 -6.65
CA ILE A 86 5.16 9.43 -7.73
C ILE A 86 4.25 8.69 -8.72
N LEU A 87 3.34 7.85 -8.23
CA LEU A 87 2.42 7.09 -9.09
C LEU A 87 1.47 8.01 -9.87
N CYS A 88 0.98 9.08 -9.25
CA CYS A 88 0.15 10.06 -9.94
C CYS A 88 0.93 10.78 -11.05
N GLU A 89 2.18 11.17 -10.80
CA GLU A 89 3.06 11.77 -11.80
C GLU A 89 3.35 10.79 -12.95
N GLU A 90 3.72 9.55 -12.65
CA GLU A 90 3.99 8.50 -13.64
C GLU A 90 2.76 8.18 -14.51
N TRP A 91 1.57 8.16 -13.92
CA TRP A 91 0.33 7.75 -14.60
C TRP A 91 -0.52 8.93 -15.07
N ASN A 92 0.01 10.15 -14.99
CA ASN A 92 -0.65 11.39 -15.39
C ASN A 92 -2.03 11.60 -14.73
N VAL A 93 -2.14 11.21 -13.46
CA VAL A 93 -3.34 11.41 -12.62
C VAL A 93 -3.22 12.77 -11.94
N GLN A 94 -4.21 13.64 -12.12
CA GLN A 94 -4.24 14.96 -11.49
C GLN A 94 -4.51 14.85 -9.99
N PHE A 95 -3.76 15.60 -9.17
CA PHE A 95 -3.95 15.63 -7.73
C PHE A 95 -3.50 16.97 -7.10
N GLU A 96 -4.04 17.29 -5.93
CA GLU A 96 -3.66 18.47 -5.16
C GLU A 96 -2.80 18.07 -3.95
N LYS A 97 -1.58 18.62 -3.85
CA LYS A 97 -0.74 18.44 -2.67
C LYS A 97 -1.29 19.26 -1.50
N ARG A 98 -1.71 18.58 -0.44
CA ARG A 98 -2.04 19.24 0.83
C ARG A 98 -0.77 19.37 1.69
N PRO A 99 -0.38 20.57 2.12
CA PRO A 99 0.82 20.74 2.94
C PRO A 99 0.63 20.05 4.31
N ARG A 100 1.55 19.14 4.65
CA ARG A 100 1.64 18.49 5.96
C ARG A 100 2.94 18.93 6.66
N LYS A 101 2.88 19.12 7.97
CA LYS A 101 4.10 19.33 8.78
C LYS A 101 4.84 17.99 8.87
N LYS A 102 6.03 17.92 8.26
CA LYS A 102 6.94 16.79 8.41
C LYS A 102 7.49 16.81 9.84
N ASN A 103 7.33 15.72 10.59
CA ASN A 103 8.05 15.54 11.85
C ASN A 103 9.48 15.10 11.55
N GLU A 104 10.47 15.80 12.12
CA GLU A 104 11.92 15.62 11.86
C GLU A 104 12.48 14.25 12.27
N ASN A 105 11.69 13.45 13.00
CA ASN A 105 12.09 12.11 13.45
C ASN A 105 11.90 11.01 12.39
N CYS A 106 11.36 11.35 11.22
CA CYS A 106 11.26 10.41 10.12
C CYS A 106 12.47 10.56 9.19
N ARG A 107 13.44 9.64 9.33
CA ARG A 107 14.65 9.56 8.50
C ARG A 107 14.54 8.45 7.48
#